data_AF-A0A661ZK92-F1
#
_entry.id   AF-A0A661ZK92-F1
#
_cell.length_a   1.000
_cell.length_b   1.000
_cell.length_c   1.000
_cell.angle_alpha   90.00
_cell.angle_beta   90.00
_cell.angle_gamma   90.00
#
_symmetry.space_group_name_H-M   'P 1'
#
loop_
_entity.id
_entity.type
_entity.pdbx_description
1 polymer ?
#
loop_
_entity_poly.entity_id
_entity_poly.type
_entity_poly.pdbx_seq_one_letter_code
_entity_poly.pdbx_strand_id
1 'polypeptide(L)'
;MDKRKLLFNLKQTVFFAFFILAFNPVFAQKGNFVTMWDRTNGVGNRPTWFSTGDETEPSWRGTERGITYSATTGHLYICSRKEGVPSIHIVDPLTGDDLGEVFTNGIEDGGDIDGGGYRLNNIVTTEGGQIAACNMTLASGPPTPEGWIKAFRVYKWSYESVMPEMILDYDEGGYRLGDKFSVFGDLSGNARIYAVPGESNKVLKWTVTGGIINEVPEIITLAGVTSAGTSASVAEVPGTTNFYVSGKGFLPTYFSADGTNLTQIMISAGPGRLCGRLAEINNELYMALYQGASNYMNAILINMTDHGENVGDEDIYGETPSLGTDVTAYGEGAVDLAVVNDTMRVFVCAPDIGIAGYTAQDLPLGIKNINKETIELKNYPNPFTSGTTIEYNVPAGFNEIITVSVYNITGKLVREINKTNYSSGKNTFFFDARNLPEGVYTYEIKAGNYTNANKMIIIK
;
A
#
# COMPACT_ATOMS: atom_id res chain seq x y z
N MET A 1 48.45 10.48 68.66
CA MET A 1 49.71 11.07 68.19
C MET A 1 50.18 10.23 67.00
N ASP A 2 50.30 10.91 65.88
CA ASP A 2 50.49 10.50 64.48
C ASP A 2 51.49 9.37 64.18
N LYS A 3 51.11 8.43 63.28
CA LYS A 3 52.00 7.86 62.26
C LYS A 3 51.23 7.44 60.98
N ARG A 4 51.33 8.30 59.96
CA ARG A 4 51.65 7.98 58.55
C ARG A 4 50.65 7.20 57.67
N LYS A 5 50.15 7.95 56.69
CA LYS A 5 50.10 7.67 55.23
C LYS A 5 49.21 6.51 54.75
N LEU A 6 48.14 6.88 54.05
CA LEU A 6 47.95 6.44 52.67
C LEU A 6 47.40 7.61 51.84
N LEU A 7 48.17 8.03 50.84
CA LEU A 7 47.78 9.00 49.82
C LEU A 7 46.74 8.36 48.90
N PHE A 8 45.70 9.09 48.50
CA PHE A 8 45.20 9.05 47.13
C PHE A 8 44.56 10.40 46.74
N ASN A 9 45.13 10.99 45.68
CA ASN A 9 44.70 12.21 45.02
C ASN A 9 43.31 12.01 44.39
N LEU A 10 42.31 12.80 44.80
CA LEU A 10 41.07 12.96 44.05
C LEU A 10 41.30 13.99 42.93
N LYS A 11 41.52 13.52 41.70
CA LYS A 11 41.42 14.37 40.51
C LYS A 11 39.95 14.72 40.30
N GLN A 12 39.65 16.03 40.29
CA GLN A 12 38.37 16.59 39.88
C GLN A 12 37.98 16.05 38.50
N THR A 13 36.89 15.28 38.46
CA THR A 13 36.21 14.92 37.21
C THR A 13 34.98 15.81 37.13
N VAL A 14 35.02 16.82 36.27
CA VAL A 14 33.87 17.63 35.91
C VAL A 14 32.94 16.76 35.07
N PHE A 15 31.84 16.31 35.67
CA PHE A 15 30.76 15.62 34.97
C PHE A 15 29.99 16.67 34.14
N PHE A 16 30.20 16.67 32.82
CA PHE A 16 29.27 17.33 31.90
C PHE A 16 28.04 16.42 31.76
N ALA A 17 26.97 16.75 32.49
CA ALA A 17 25.66 16.16 32.24
C ALA A 17 25.12 16.74 30.92
N PHE A 18 25.25 15.99 29.84
CA PHE A 18 24.46 16.24 28.63
C PHE A 18 23.00 15.92 28.97
N PHE A 19 22.20 16.95 29.25
CA PHE A 19 20.76 16.85 29.11
C PHE A 19 20.47 16.66 27.61
N ILE A 20 20.30 15.41 27.19
CA ILE A 20 19.58 15.12 25.94
C ILE A 20 18.13 15.48 26.24
N LEU A 21 17.76 16.72 25.93
CA LEU A 21 16.36 17.04 25.69
C LEU A 21 15.93 16.16 24.52
N ALA A 22 15.14 15.12 24.81
CA ALA A 22 14.38 14.41 23.80
C ALA A 22 13.41 15.43 23.18
N PHE A 23 13.87 16.11 22.14
CA PHE A 23 12.97 16.74 21.19
C PHE A 23 12.20 15.59 20.55
N ASN A 24 10.95 15.37 20.97
CA ASN A 24 9.99 14.77 20.06
C ASN A 24 9.78 15.83 18.98
N PRO A 25 10.26 15.63 17.74
CA PRO A 25 9.88 16.53 16.67
C PRO A 25 8.36 16.44 16.55
N VAL A 26 7.67 17.47 17.02
CA VAL A 26 6.28 17.69 16.65
C VAL A 26 6.35 18.18 15.21
N PHE A 27 6.23 17.26 14.27
CA PHE A 27 6.07 17.64 12.87
C PHE A 27 4.80 18.47 12.75
N ALA A 28 4.84 19.52 11.95
CA ALA A 28 3.63 20.25 11.61
C ALA A 28 2.75 19.31 10.78
N GLN A 29 1.74 18.72 11.41
CA GLN A 29 0.71 17.94 10.73
C GLN A 29 0.17 18.77 9.56
N LYS A 30 0.39 18.31 8.33
CA LYS A 30 -0.05 19.02 7.13
C LYS A 30 -1.55 18.86 6.90
N GLY A 31 -2.12 17.70 7.24
CA GLY A 31 -3.54 17.44 7.12
C GLY A 31 -4.13 16.63 8.27
N ASN A 32 -5.44 16.76 8.44
CA ASN A 32 -6.17 16.27 9.62
C ASN A 32 -6.82 14.91 9.37
N PHE A 33 -6.71 14.02 10.35
CA PHE A 33 -7.47 12.78 10.38
C PHE A 33 -8.74 12.93 11.22
N VAL A 34 -9.86 12.45 10.69
CA VAL A 34 -11.10 12.29 11.45
C VAL A 34 -11.38 10.82 11.67
N THR A 35 -11.51 10.41 12.93
CA THR A 35 -11.97 9.07 13.30
C THR A 35 -13.40 8.87 12.80
N MET A 36 -13.59 7.88 11.92
CA MET A 36 -14.93 7.43 11.53
C MET A 36 -15.52 6.56 12.63
N TRP A 37 -14.71 5.62 13.10
CA TRP A 37 -15.02 4.67 14.16
C TRP A 37 -13.71 4.12 14.75
N ASP A 38 -13.77 3.72 16.00
CA ASP A 38 -12.72 2.98 16.69
C ASP A 38 -13.34 1.91 17.60
N ARG A 39 -12.78 0.71 17.55
CA ARG A 39 -13.20 -0.46 18.33
C ARG A 39 -12.01 -0.95 19.14
N THR A 40 -11.80 -0.34 20.30
CA THR A 40 -10.58 -0.49 21.09
C THR A 40 -10.86 -0.78 22.55
N ASN A 41 -9.85 -1.28 23.27
CA ASN A 41 -9.93 -1.44 24.72
C ASN A 41 -10.10 -0.09 25.43
N GLY A 42 -9.45 0.97 24.93
CA GLY A 42 -9.53 2.32 25.50
C GLY A 42 -10.94 2.91 25.48
N VAL A 43 -11.73 2.60 24.44
CA VAL A 43 -13.15 2.99 24.32
C VAL A 43 -14.10 1.98 24.98
N GLY A 44 -13.63 0.78 25.31
CA GLY A 44 -14.42 -0.28 25.95
C GLY A 44 -15.35 -1.03 25.00
N ASN A 45 -15.08 -0.98 23.70
CA ASN A 45 -15.89 -1.59 22.63
C ASN A 45 -15.07 -2.49 21.68
N ARG A 46 -13.88 -2.95 22.12
CA ARG A 46 -13.03 -3.90 21.38
C ARG A 46 -13.84 -5.13 20.94
N PRO A 47 -13.68 -5.63 19.71
CA PRO A 47 -14.40 -6.82 19.26
C PRO A 47 -14.13 -8.04 20.15
N THR A 48 -15.14 -8.88 20.37
CA THR A 48 -15.00 -10.09 21.19
C THR A 48 -14.08 -11.13 20.56
N TRP A 49 -13.95 -11.11 19.24
CA TRP A 49 -13.05 -11.96 18.46
C TRP A 49 -11.60 -11.44 18.42
N PHE A 50 -11.31 -10.28 19.01
CA PHE A 50 -9.97 -9.69 19.08
C PHE A 50 -9.20 -10.19 20.31
N SER A 51 -7.87 -10.33 20.22
CA SER A 51 -7.06 -10.69 21.40
C SER A 51 -7.07 -9.58 22.46
N THR A 52 -6.84 -9.97 23.70
CA THR A 52 -6.85 -9.08 24.85
C THR A 52 -5.47 -8.74 25.40
N GLY A 53 -4.43 -9.51 25.01
CA GLY A 53 -3.07 -9.40 25.57
C GLY A 53 -2.92 -10.10 26.91
N ASP A 54 -4.03 -10.51 27.53
CA ASP A 54 -4.10 -11.20 28.82
C ASP A 54 -4.37 -12.70 28.68
N GLU A 55 -4.31 -13.23 27.46
CA GLU A 55 -4.47 -14.66 27.20
C GLU A 55 -3.48 -15.47 28.06
N THR A 56 -3.98 -16.56 28.61
CA THR A 56 -3.23 -17.46 29.50
C THR A 56 -2.08 -18.14 28.77
N GLU A 57 -2.26 -18.43 27.48
CA GLU A 57 -1.20 -18.93 26.60
C GLU A 57 -0.57 -17.76 25.84
N PRO A 58 0.72 -17.47 26.04
CA PRO A 58 1.41 -16.34 25.41
C PRO A 58 1.39 -16.37 23.87
N SER A 59 1.23 -17.54 23.25
CA SER A 59 1.13 -17.71 21.79
C SER A 59 -0.15 -17.13 21.20
N TRP A 60 -1.19 -16.89 22.01
CA TRP A 60 -2.46 -16.29 21.62
C TRP A 60 -2.54 -14.78 21.83
N ARG A 61 -1.40 -14.14 22.14
CA ARG A 61 -1.32 -12.67 22.20
C ARG A 61 -1.00 -12.09 20.83
N GLY A 62 -1.58 -10.94 20.53
CA GLY A 62 -1.40 -10.20 19.29
C GLY A 62 -1.77 -11.01 18.04
N THR A 63 -3.02 -11.46 17.97
CA THR A 63 -3.49 -12.41 16.95
C THR A 63 -3.94 -11.76 15.66
N GLU A 64 -4.35 -10.49 15.69
CA GLU A 64 -4.83 -9.77 14.50
C GLU A 64 -3.71 -9.00 13.81
N ARG A 65 -3.07 -9.64 12.81
CA ARG A 65 -1.88 -9.11 12.12
C ARG A 65 -2.10 -8.79 10.64
N GLY A 66 -3.34 -8.79 10.17
CA GLY A 66 -3.68 -8.44 8.81
C GLY A 66 -5.02 -7.73 8.74
N ILE A 67 -5.05 -6.65 7.98
CA ILE A 67 -6.24 -5.85 7.68
C ILE A 67 -6.20 -5.49 6.21
N THR A 68 -7.32 -5.60 5.50
CA THR A 68 -7.37 -5.19 4.10
C THR A 68 -8.78 -4.79 3.66
N TYR A 69 -8.88 -3.77 2.82
CA TYR A 69 -10.12 -3.32 2.20
C TYR A 69 -10.25 -3.82 0.76
N SER A 70 -11.39 -4.42 0.41
CA SER A 70 -11.72 -4.76 -0.97
C SER A 70 -12.60 -3.70 -1.61
N ALA A 71 -12.12 -3.09 -2.70
CA ALA A 71 -12.93 -2.22 -3.53
C ALA A 71 -14.05 -2.97 -4.29
N THR A 72 -13.93 -4.29 -4.42
CA THR A 72 -14.92 -5.12 -5.15
C THR A 72 -16.13 -5.43 -4.28
N THR A 73 -15.91 -5.82 -3.02
CA THR A 73 -17.02 -6.11 -2.09
C THR A 73 -17.45 -4.89 -1.29
N GLY A 74 -16.57 -3.89 -1.17
CA GLY A 74 -16.79 -2.75 -0.28
C GLY A 74 -16.59 -3.09 1.20
N HIS A 75 -16.00 -4.24 1.53
CA HIS A 75 -15.80 -4.69 2.90
C HIS A 75 -14.35 -4.58 3.37
N LEU A 76 -14.18 -4.48 4.69
CA LEU A 76 -12.90 -4.56 5.38
C LEU A 76 -12.74 -5.96 5.99
N TYR A 77 -11.59 -6.59 5.79
CA TYR A 77 -11.30 -7.92 6.31
C TYR A 77 -10.18 -7.87 7.33
N ILE A 78 -10.36 -8.55 8.46
CA ILE A 78 -9.36 -8.68 9.52
C ILE A 78 -9.14 -10.15 9.79
N CYS A 79 -7.91 -10.63 9.65
CA CYS A 79 -7.58 -12.00 10.04
C CYS A 79 -7.35 -12.06 11.56
N SER A 80 -8.01 -13.01 12.21
CA SER A 80 -7.74 -13.38 13.60
C SER A 80 -7.34 -14.84 13.70
N ARG A 81 -6.60 -15.13 14.76
CA ARG A 81 -6.27 -16.49 15.21
C ARG A 81 -6.44 -16.61 16.72
N LYS A 82 -7.33 -15.81 17.30
CA LYS A 82 -7.63 -15.85 18.73
C LYS A 82 -7.94 -17.28 19.15
N GLU A 83 -7.35 -17.71 20.27
CA GLU A 83 -7.48 -19.08 20.80
C GLU A 83 -7.10 -20.19 19.80
N GLY A 84 -6.35 -19.87 18.74
CA GLY A 84 -5.93 -20.81 17.71
C GLY A 84 -6.93 -21.05 16.59
N VAL A 85 -8.05 -20.33 16.58
CA VAL A 85 -9.10 -20.50 15.58
C VAL A 85 -8.83 -19.59 14.38
N PRO A 86 -8.47 -20.11 13.19
CA PRO A 86 -8.27 -19.27 12.01
C PRO A 86 -9.62 -18.69 11.54
N SER A 87 -9.73 -17.37 11.60
CA SER A 87 -10.95 -16.63 11.27
C SER A 87 -10.61 -15.37 10.48
N ILE A 88 -11.54 -14.95 9.64
CA ILE A 88 -11.46 -13.69 8.89
C ILE A 88 -12.78 -12.97 9.10
N HIS A 89 -12.75 -11.88 9.84
CA HIS A 89 -13.93 -11.08 10.14
C HIS A 89 -14.17 -10.04 9.05
N ILE A 90 -15.44 -9.86 8.70
CA ILE A 90 -15.92 -8.89 7.73
C ILE A 90 -16.48 -7.71 8.53
N VAL A 91 -15.96 -6.52 8.26
CA VAL A 91 -16.31 -5.27 8.96
C VAL A 91 -16.75 -4.23 7.94
N ASP A 92 -17.78 -3.45 8.28
CA ASP A 92 -18.17 -2.28 7.49
C ASP A 92 -17.07 -1.21 7.60
N PRO A 93 -16.45 -0.79 6.48
CA PRO A 93 -15.34 0.16 6.51
C PRO A 93 -15.76 1.57 6.95
N LEU A 94 -17.03 1.94 6.87
CA LEU A 94 -17.54 3.27 7.20
C LEU A 94 -18.09 3.37 8.62
N THR A 95 -18.64 2.27 9.17
CA THR A 95 -19.22 2.27 10.52
C THR A 95 -18.43 1.46 11.54
N GLY A 96 -17.61 0.51 11.09
CA GLY A 96 -16.88 -0.42 11.96
C GLY A 96 -17.72 -1.62 12.43
N ASP A 97 -18.97 -1.74 11.98
CA ASP A 97 -19.89 -2.81 12.39
C ASP A 97 -19.42 -4.18 11.88
N ASP A 98 -19.65 -5.24 12.65
CA ASP A 98 -19.41 -6.61 12.21
C ASP A 98 -20.49 -7.01 11.17
N LEU A 99 -20.05 -7.46 10.00
CA LEU A 99 -20.92 -7.92 8.90
C LEU A 99 -20.95 -9.45 8.78
N GLY A 100 -20.00 -10.15 9.39
CA GLY A 100 -19.92 -11.60 9.37
C GLY A 100 -18.49 -12.11 9.35
N GLU A 101 -18.30 -13.32 8.83
CA GLU A 101 -17.00 -13.96 8.67
C GLU A 101 -16.89 -14.60 7.29
N VAL A 102 -15.68 -14.59 6.72
CA VAL A 102 -15.36 -15.38 5.53
C VAL A 102 -15.32 -16.85 5.93
N PHE A 103 -15.81 -17.73 5.06
CA PHE A 103 -15.82 -19.17 5.28
C PHE A 103 -14.40 -19.75 5.32
N THR A 104 -13.87 -20.07 6.50
CA THR A 104 -12.50 -20.58 6.68
C THR A 104 -12.41 -22.10 6.83
N ASN A 105 -13.53 -22.84 6.81
CA ASN A 105 -13.49 -24.29 6.84
C ASN A 105 -12.71 -24.83 5.63
N GLY A 106 -11.80 -25.77 5.87
CA GLY A 106 -10.86 -26.26 4.85
C GLY A 106 -9.45 -25.74 5.02
N ILE A 107 -9.23 -24.73 5.87
CA ILE A 107 -7.90 -24.44 6.41
C ILE A 107 -7.64 -25.50 7.49
N GLU A 108 -7.05 -26.62 7.07
CA GLU A 108 -6.88 -27.79 7.93
C GLU A 108 -5.81 -27.61 9.01
N ASP A 109 -6.01 -28.36 10.09
CA ASP A 109 -5.13 -28.48 11.24
C ASP A 109 -3.97 -29.41 10.87
N GLY A 110 -2.84 -28.84 10.48
CA GLY A 110 -1.61 -29.60 10.34
C GLY A 110 -0.99 -30.04 11.68
N GLY A 111 -1.65 -29.85 12.82
CA GLY A 111 -1.01 -29.84 14.13
C GLY A 111 0.20 -28.88 14.16
N ASP A 112 0.98 -28.95 15.25
CA ASP A 112 2.31 -28.32 15.29
C ASP A 112 3.33 -29.00 14.34
N ILE A 113 2.90 -30.03 13.61
CA ILE A 113 3.73 -30.95 12.83
C ILE A 113 3.74 -30.66 11.32
N ASP A 114 2.71 -30.05 10.74
CA ASP A 114 2.57 -29.90 9.27
C ASP A 114 2.54 -28.45 8.78
N GLY A 115 3.29 -27.58 9.43
CA GLY A 115 3.97 -26.51 8.70
C GLY A 115 3.68 -25.08 9.12
N GLY A 116 4.13 -24.76 10.33
CA GLY A 116 4.56 -23.42 10.65
C GLY A 116 3.60 -22.66 11.55
N GLY A 117 4.10 -22.26 12.72
CA GLY A 117 3.60 -21.20 13.60
C GLY A 117 2.09 -21.05 13.74
N TYR A 118 1.44 -20.49 12.72
CA TYR A 118 0.03 -20.11 12.72
C TYR A 118 -0.66 -20.41 11.39
N ARG A 119 -1.88 -20.98 11.43
CA ARG A 119 -2.66 -21.40 10.23
C ARG A 119 -3.13 -20.23 9.37
N LEU A 120 -3.32 -19.08 10.01
CA LEU A 120 -3.66 -17.82 9.40
C LEU A 120 -2.93 -16.72 10.16
N ASN A 121 -2.28 -15.81 9.44
CA ASN A 121 -1.55 -14.70 10.06
C ASN A 121 -1.71 -13.37 9.33
N ASN A 122 -1.84 -13.39 8.01
CA ASN A 122 -1.98 -12.17 7.23
C ASN A 122 -2.98 -12.36 6.09
N ILE A 123 -3.56 -11.25 5.65
CA ILE A 123 -4.64 -11.20 4.65
C ILE A 123 -4.44 -9.98 3.74
N VAL A 124 -4.74 -10.14 2.46
CA VAL A 124 -4.77 -9.09 1.45
C VAL A 124 -5.94 -9.29 0.50
N THR A 125 -6.34 -8.21 -0.17
CA THR A 125 -7.29 -8.26 -1.28
C THR A 125 -6.58 -7.89 -2.57
N THR A 126 -7.02 -8.50 -3.68
CA THR A 126 -6.38 -8.35 -4.99
C THR A 126 -7.12 -7.34 -5.86
N GLU A 127 -6.50 -6.89 -6.95
CA GLU A 127 -7.17 -6.04 -7.96
C GLU A 127 -8.29 -6.81 -8.68
N GLY A 128 -8.18 -8.14 -8.75
CA GLY A 128 -9.24 -9.03 -9.23
C GLY A 128 -10.40 -9.23 -8.26
N GLY A 129 -10.36 -8.61 -7.07
CA GLY A 129 -11.42 -8.70 -6.06
C GLY A 129 -11.40 -9.97 -5.22
N GLN A 130 -10.37 -10.81 -5.36
CA GLN A 130 -10.21 -12.01 -4.54
C GLN A 130 -9.69 -11.64 -3.14
N ILE A 131 -10.04 -12.47 -2.17
CA ILE A 131 -9.44 -12.45 -0.83
C ILE A 131 -8.32 -13.47 -0.84
N ALA A 132 -7.13 -13.10 -0.35
CA ALA A 132 -6.02 -14.01 -0.18
C ALA A 132 -5.49 -13.92 1.25
N ALA A 133 -5.15 -15.05 1.86
CA ALA A 133 -4.58 -15.07 3.20
C ALA A 133 -3.53 -16.18 3.34
N CYS A 134 -2.56 -15.99 4.23
CA CYS A 134 -1.44 -16.91 4.40
C CYS A 134 -1.29 -17.41 5.84
N ASN A 135 -0.66 -18.58 5.97
CA ASN A 135 -0.13 -19.06 7.24
C ASN A 135 1.17 -18.31 7.61
N MET A 136 1.80 -18.67 8.73
CA MET A 136 3.13 -18.18 9.11
C MET A 136 4.07 -19.32 9.44
N THR A 137 5.18 -19.44 8.73
CA THR A 137 6.22 -20.45 9.02
C THR A 137 7.23 -19.95 10.05
N LEU A 138 7.96 -20.86 10.70
CA LEU A 138 9.07 -20.54 11.61
C LEU A 138 10.42 -20.81 10.93
N ALA A 139 11.40 -19.90 11.10
CA ALA A 139 12.74 -19.96 10.47
C ALA A 139 13.58 -21.17 10.90
N SER A 140 13.25 -21.78 12.04
CA SER A 140 13.94 -22.94 12.56
C SER A 140 12.92 -24.00 12.94
N GLY A 141 12.95 -25.13 12.24
CA GLY A 141 12.64 -26.40 12.87
C GLY A 141 13.61 -27.41 12.30
N PRO A 142 14.26 -28.26 13.12
CA PRO A 142 14.80 -29.48 12.56
C PRO A 142 13.64 -30.25 11.90
N PRO A 143 13.91 -31.08 10.87
CA PRO A 143 12.94 -32.11 10.50
C PRO A 143 12.58 -32.85 11.78
N THR A 144 11.28 -33.04 12.03
CA THR A 144 10.87 -34.02 13.02
C THR A 144 11.44 -35.38 12.57
N PRO A 145 11.59 -36.36 13.47
CA PRO A 145 11.98 -37.72 13.09
C PRO A 145 11.10 -38.36 12.01
N GLU A 146 9.92 -37.77 11.73
CA GLU A 146 8.93 -38.20 10.75
C GLU A 146 9.04 -37.50 9.38
N GLY A 147 9.88 -36.46 9.22
CA GLY A 147 10.16 -35.83 7.92
C GLY A 147 9.17 -34.75 7.44
N TRP A 148 8.44 -34.09 8.35
CA TRP A 148 7.46 -33.07 7.98
C TRP A 148 8.11 -31.78 7.44
N ILE A 149 7.45 -31.17 6.45
CA ILE A 149 7.94 -29.98 5.75
C ILE A 149 7.14 -28.75 6.20
N LYS A 150 7.84 -27.68 6.61
CA LYS A 150 7.21 -26.43 7.07
C LYS A 150 6.85 -25.53 5.88
N ALA A 151 5.69 -25.77 5.29
CA ALA A 151 5.29 -25.06 4.07
C ALA A 151 4.62 -23.70 4.34
N PHE A 152 5.03 -22.70 3.57
CA PHE A 152 4.35 -21.42 3.43
C PHE A 152 3.18 -21.58 2.46
N ARG A 153 1.97 -21.35 2.95
CA ARG A 153 0.72 -21.57 2.23
C ARG A 153 -0.05 -20.29 2.03
N VAL A 154 -0.65 -20.16 0.85
CA VAL A 154 -1.59 -19.08 0.54
C VAL A 154 -2.91 -19.69 0.11
N TYR A 155 -3.98 -19.21 0.73
CA TYR A 155 -5.36 -19.57 0.43
C TYR A 155 -6.04 -18.39 -0.27
N LYS A 156 -6.95 -18.69 -1.20
CA LYS A 156 -7.71 -17.72 -1.99
C LYS A 156 -9.20 -18.02 -1.88
N TRP A 157 -10.00 -16.96 -1.80
CA TRP A 157 -11.45 -17.02 -1.93
C TRP A 157 -11.89 -16.14 -3.09
N SER A 158 -12.78 -16.68 -3.94
CA SER A 158 -13.46 -15.88 -4.97
C SER A 158 -14.61 -15.05 -4.40
N TYR A 159 -15.15 -15.44 -3.23
CA TYR A 159 -16.16 -14.70 -2.48
C TYR A 159 -16.21 -15.18 -1.02
N GLU A 160 -16.84 -14.41 -0.13
CA GLU A 160 -16.79 -14.62 1.32
C GLU A 160 -17.37 -15.96 1.78
N SER A 161 -18.36 -16.48 1.06
CA SER A 161 -19.08 -17.70 1.43
C SER A 161 -18.58 -18.98 0.76
N VAL A 162 -17.48 -18.91 -0.02
CA VAL A 162 -16.97 -20.06 -0.77
C VAL A 162 -15.87 -20.79 -0.01
N MET A 163 -15.64 -22.05 -0.34
CA MET A 163 -14.52 -22.83 0.20
C MET A 163 -13.18 -22.16 -0.17
N PRO A 164 -12.20 -22.07 0.75
CA PRO A 164 -10.85 -21.67 0.42
C PRO A 164 -10.21 -22.61 -0.61
N GLU A 165 -9.53 -22.03 -1.59
CA GLU A 165 -8.63 -22.73 -2.49
C GLU A 165 -7.19 -22.51 -2.02
N MET A 166 -6.45 -23.58 -1.69
CA MET A 166 -5.00 -23.47 -1.45
C MET A 166 -4.31 -23.30 -2.80
N ILE A 167 -3.74 -22.12 -3.03
CA ILE A 167 -3.12 -21.75 -4.33
C ILE A 167 -1.60 -21.81 -4.30
N LEU A 168 -0.99 -21.84 -3.12
CA LEU A 168 0.45 -21.97 -2.93
C LEU A 168 0.72 -22.89 -1.74
N ASP A 169 1.65 -23.82 -1.91
CA ASP A 169 2.19 -24.71 -0.88
C ASP A 169 3.71 -24.81 -1.07
N TYR A 170 4.44 -23.84 -0.53
CA TYR A 170 5.87 -23.70 -0.73
C TYR A 170 6.65 -24.20 0.48
N ASP A 171 7.33 -25.33 0.32
CA ASP A 171 7.91 -26.11 1.41
C ASP A 171 9.45 -26.08 1.41
N GLU A 172 10.04 -25.37 0.44
CA GLU A 172 11.48 -25.22 0.24
C GLU A 172 12.07 -23.99 0.96
N GLY A 173 13.38 -24.00 1.25
CA GLY A 173 14.13 -22.76 1.57
C GLY A 173 14.28 -22.36 3.05
N GLY A 174 13.64 -23.06 4.00
CA GLY A 174 13.91 -22.88 5.44
C GLY A 174 13.68 -21.45 5.97
N TYR A 175 12.79 -20.69 5.33
CA TYR A 175 12.48 -19.30 5.68
C TYR A 175 11.35 -19.20 6.71
N ARG A 176 11.40 -18.18 7.58
CA ARG A 176 10.24 -17.68 8.33
C ARG A 176 9.44 -16.74 7.42
N LEU A 177 8.31 -17.20 6.90
CA LEU A 177 7.45 -16.49 5.96
C LEU A 177 6.07 -16.26 6.57
N GLY A 178 5.33 -15.31 6.00
CA GLY A 178 3.92 -15.11 6.32
C GLY A 178 3.65 -14.20 7.52
N ASP A 179 4.68 -13.61 8.15
CA ASP A 179 4.47 -12.47 9.05
C ASP A 179 3.71 -11.34 8.31
N LYS A 180 4.11 -11.09 7.05
CA LYS A 180 3.38 -10.33 6.03
C LYS A 180 3.55 -11.00 4.67
N PHE A 181 2.57 -10.79 3.80
CA PHE A 181 2.69 -11.06 2.37
C PHE A 181 1.91 -10.01 1.58
N SER A 182 2.12 -9.94 0.28
CA SER A 182 1.48 -8.95 -0.58
C SER A 182 1.13 -9.57 -1.92
N VAL A 183 -0.01 -9.17 -2.49
CA VAL A 183 -0.45 -9.64 -3.80
C VAL A 183 -0.81 -8.43 -4.64
N PHE A 184 -0.28 -8.38 -5.87
CA PHE A 184 -0.55 -7.32 -6.84
C PHE A 184 -1.05 -7.94 -8.14
N GLY A 185 -2.05 -7.30 -8.78
CA GLY A 185 -2.77 -7.85 -9.93
C GLY A 185 -3.94 -8.78 -9.56
N ASP A 186 -4.29 -9.67 -10.49
CA ASP A 186 -5.46 -10.55 -10.44
C ASP A 186 -5.04 -12.02 -10.38
N LEU A 187 -5.40 -12.73 -9.30
CA LEU A 187 -5.05 -14.14 -9.09
C LEU A 187 -5.78 -15.10 -10.04
N SER A 188 -6.83 -14.66 -10.74
CA SER A 188 -7.47 -15.39 -11.84
C SER A 188 -6.83 -15.09 -13.20
N GLY A 189 -6.02 -14.03 -13.28
CA GLY A 189 -5.33 -13.57 -14.47
C GLY A 189 -3.82 -13.52 -14.25
N ASN A 190 -3.25 -12.31 -14.23
CA ASN A 190 -1.83 -12.12 -13.97
C ASN A 190 -1.64 -11.38 -12.64
N ALA A 191 -0.82 -11.96 -11.77
CA ALA A 191 -0.52 -11.40 -10.46
C ALA A 191 0.90 -11.72 -10.01
N ARG A 192 1.32 -11.09 -8.92
CA ARG A 192 2.59 -11.38 -8.23
C ARG A 192 2.31 -11.50 -6.75
N ILE A 193 2.83 -12.55 -6.13
CA ILE A 193 2.77 -12.78 -4.67
C ILE A 193 4.16 -12.56 -4.11
N TYR A 194 4.26 -11.71 -3.09
CA TYR A 194 5.51 -11.40 -2.41
C TYR A 194 5.46 -11.84 -0.96
N ALA A 195 6.55 -12.44 -0.48
CA ALA A 195 6.78 -12.66 0.94
C ALA A 195 8.24 -12.34 1.28
N VAL A 196 8.45 -11.62 2.38
CA VAL A 196 9.79 -11.25 2.84
C VAL A 196 10.09 -12.09 4.09
N PRO A 197 11.14 -12.93 4.08
CA PRO A 197 11.49 -13.66 5.28
C PRO A 197 11.88 -12.73 6.42
N GLY A 198 11.48 -13.08 7.64
CA GLY A 198 11.88 -12.35 8.83
C GLY A 198 13.41 -12.26 8.95
N GLU A 199 13.91 -11.07 9.28
CA GLU A 199 15.34 -10.78 9.49
C GLU A 199 16.24 -11.10 8.27
N SER A 200 15.69 -10.96 7.06
CA SER A 200 16.38 -11.30 5.82
C SER A 200 16.54 -10.09 4.89
N ASN A 201 17.46 -10.19 3.93
CA ASN A 201 17.58 -9.29 2.79
C ASN A 201 17.03 -9.90 1.50
N LYS A 202 16.23 -10.96 1.61
CA LYS A 202 15.61 -11.65 0.47
C LYS A 202 14.15 -11.26 0.36
N VAL A 203 13.64 -11.26 -0.87
CA VAL A 203 12.21 -11.19 -1.17
C VAL A 203 11.91 -12.38 -2.07
N LEU A 204 10.95 -13.21 -1.66
CA LEU A 204 10.45 -14.30 -2.48
C LEU A 204 9.26 -13.78 -3.28
N LYS A 205 9.29 -14.00 -4.59
CA LYS A 205 8.27 -13.56 -5.52
C LYS A 205 7.77 -14.72 -6.37
N TRP A 206 6.49 -15.01 -6.27
CA TRP A 206 5.78 -15.91 -7.18
C TRP A 206 5.06 -15.09 -8.24
N THR A 207 5.13 -15.55 -9.48
CA THR A 207 4.41 -14.99 -10.63
C THR A 207 3.21 -15.87 -10.95
N VAL A 208 2.05 -15.24 -11.05
CA VAL A 208 0.81 -15.87 -11.51
C VAL A 208 0.59 -15.47 -12.96
N THR A 209 0.45 -16.45 -13.84
CA THR A 209 0.18 -16.25 -15.27
C THR A 209 -1.06 -17.03 -15.68
N GLY A 210 -2.10 -16.32 -16.12
CA GLY A 210 -3.40 -16.94 -16.45
C GLY A 210 -4.00 -17.75 -15.29
N GLY A 211 -3.82 -17.28 -14.05
CA GLY A 211 -4.30 -17.93 -12.83
C GLY A 211 -3.42 -19.07 -12.31
N ILE A 212 -2.30 -19.37 -12.97
CA ILE A 212 -1.38 -20.44 -12.57
C ILE A 212 -0.15 -19.84 -11.91
N ILE A 213 0.15 -20.28 -10.68
CA ILE A 213 1.33 -19.87 -9.92
C ILE A 213 2.52 -20.73 -10.32
N ASN A 214 3.69 -20.14 -10.54
CA ASN A 214 4.92 -20.91 -10.68
C ASN A 214 5.31 -21.60 -9.36
N GLU A 215 5.84 -22.82 -9.41
CA GLU A 215 6.17 -23.58 -8.19
C GLU A 215 7.35 -22.96 -7.42
N VAL A 216 8.38 -22.52 -8.14
CA VAL A 216 9.63 -21.99 -7.56
C VAL A 216 9.63 -20.46 -7.60
N PRO A 217 9.74 -19.77 -6.45
CA PRO A 217 9.80 -18.31 -6.43
C PRO A 217 11.09 -17.77 -7.08
N GLU A 218 10.98 -16.59 -7.65
CA GLU A 218 12.13 -15.72 -7.87
C GLU A 218 12.63 -15.22 -6.50
N ILE A 219 13.91 -15.44 -6.18
CA ILE A 219 14.53 -14.92 -4.96
C ILE A 219 15.29 -13.63 -5.29
N ILE A 220 14.67 -12.49 -4.98
CA ILE A 220 15.27 -11.17 -5.16
C ILE A 220 16.15 -10.86 -3.95
N THR A 221 17.38 -10.39 -4.18
CA THR A 221 18.31 -10.00 -3.11
C THR A 221 18.38 -8.48 -3.03
N LEU A 222 18.03 -7.92 -1.88
CA LEU A 222 18.06 -6.48 -1.63
C LEU A 222 19.51 -6.00 -1.50
N ALA A 223 20.02 -5.33 -2.54
CA ALA A 223 21.40 -4.87 -2.62
C ALA A 223 21.73 -3.87 -1.50
N GLY A 224 22.89 -4.02 -0.85
CA GLY A 224 23.31 -3.13 0.23
C GLY A 224 22.49 -3.23 1.52
N VAL A 225 21.55 -4.18 1.61
CA VAL A 225 20.75 -4.45 2.81
C VAL A 225 21.22 -5.74 3.47
N THR A 226 21.49 -5.69 4.76
CA THR A 226 21.78 -6.88 5.57
C THR A 226 20.50 -7.56 6.04
N SER A 227 19.50 -6.78 6.45
CA SER A 227 18.20 -7.26 6.92
C SER A 227 17.14 -6.18 6.71
N ALA A 228 15.96 -6.56 6.22
CA ALA A 228 14.79 -5.72 6.09
C ALA A 228 13.92 -5.71 7.37
N GLY A 229 14.46 -6.20 8.50
CA GLY A 229 13.74 -6.27 9.78
C GLY A 229 12.80 -7.46 9.89
N THR A 230 11.90 -7.42 10.88
CA THR A 230 10.82 -8.43 11.05
C THR A 230 9.53 -7.95 10.41
N SER A 231 8.64 -8.88 10.03
CA SER A 231 7.34 -8.57 9.43
C SER A 231 7.42 -7.64 8.21
N ALA A 232 8.48 -7.80 7.43
CA ALA A 232 8.70 -6.98 6.26
C ALA A 232 7.66 -7.28 5.17
N SER A 233 7.25 -6.25 4.44
CA SER A 233 6.23 -6.30 3.40
C SER A 233 6.70 -5.57 2.15
N VAL A 234 6.03 -5.85 1.03
CA VAL A 234 6.32 -5.27 -0.27
C VAL A 234 5.15 -4.40 -0.72
N ALA A 235 5.45 -3.20 -1.23
CA ALA A 235 4.47 -2.37 -1.93
C ALA A 235 4.95 -2.10 -3.37
N GLU A 236 4.31 -2.70 -4.37
CA GLU A 236 4.60 -2.39 -5.79
C GLU A 236 4.17 -0.97 -6.12
N VAL A 237 5.02 -0.26 -6.86
CA VAL A 237 4.70 1.08 -7.35
C VAL A 237 3.85 0.96 -8.64
N PRO A 238 2.59 1.43 -8.64
CA PRO A 238 1.71 1.33 -9.79
C PRO A 238 2.35 1.87 -11.07
N GLY A 239 2.14 1.17 -12.18
CA GLY A 239 2.69 1.55 -13.49
C GLY A 239 4.19 1.28 -13.67
N THR A 240 4.87 0.68 -12.69
CA THR A 240 6.29 0.32 -12.78
C THR A 240 6.53 -1.13 -12.36
N THR A 241 7.78 -1.59 -12.42
CA THR A 241 8.23 -2.87 -11.86
C THR A 241 8.98 -2.71 -10.53
N ASN A 242 9.04 -1.49 -10.01
CA ASN A 242 9.77 -1.18 -8.80
C ASN A 242 8.87 -1.35 -7.57
N PHE A 243 9.47 -1.50 -6.41
CA PHE A 243 8.73 -1.76 -5.18
C PHE A 243 9.42 -1.16 -3.97
N TYR A 244 8.64 -0.88 -2.94
CA TYR A 244 9.15 -0.57 -1.61
C TYR A 244 9.20 -1.83 -0.76
N VAL A 245 10.23 -1.93 0.07
CA VAL A 245 10.27 -2.87 1.21
C VAL A 245 10.36 -2.07 2.48
N SER A 246 9.53 -2.41 3.47
CA SER A 246 9.67 -1.91 4.84
C SER A 246 9.33 -3.01 5.83
N GLY A 247 9.89 -2.92 7.02
CA GLY A 247 9.66 -3.87 8.09
C GLY A 247 10.01 -3.23 9.42
N LYS A 248 9.73 -3.93 10.52
CA LYS A 248 10.00 -3.40 11.83
C LYS A 248 11.51 -3.20 12.00
N GLY A 249 11.91 -1.95 12.20
CA GLY A 249 13.32 -1.55 12.28
C GLY A 249 13.98 -1.26 10.93
N PHE A 250 13.22 -1.30 9.82
CA PHE A 250 13.70 -1.02 8.48
C PHE A 250 12.75 -0.05 7.76
N LEU A 251 13.26 1.16 7.47
CA LEU A 251 12.45 2.18 6.81
C LEU A 251 12.09 1.78 5.38
N PRO A 252 10.96 2.29 4.84
CA PRO A 252 10.61 2.09 3.45
C PRO A 252 11.80 2.40 2.56
N THR A 253 12.21 1.41 1.79
CA THR A 253 13.35 1.51 0.89
C THR A 253 12.89 1.10 -0.48
N TYR A 254 13.18 1.93 -1.48
CA TYR A 254 12.75 1.77 -2.85
C TYR A 254 13.78 0.93 -3.61
N PHE A 255 13.32 -0.11 -4.27
CA PHE A 255 14.14 -1.03 -5.05
C PHE A 255 13.63 -1.14 -6.48
N SER A 256 14.55 -1.36 -7.41
CA SER A 256 14.19 -1.86 -8.74
C SER A 256 13.72 -3.31 -8.67
N ALA A 257 13.12 -3.78 -9.77
CA ALA A 257 12.59 -5.14 -9.90
C ALA A 257 13.60 -6.26 -9.54
N ASP A 258 14.89 -6.03 -9.79
CA ASP A 258 15.98 -6.98 -9.53
C ASP A 258 16.59 -6.87 -8.12
N GLY A 259 16.06 -5.97 -7.27
CA GLY A 259 16.53 -5.75 -5.91
C GLY A 259 17.68 -4.74 -5.78
N THR A 260 18.04 -4.01 -6.83
CA THR A 260 18.96 -2.88 -6.70
C THR A 260 18.34 -1.80 -5.80
N ASN A 261 19.05 -1.42 -4.75
CA ASN A 261 18.62 -0.36 -3.85
C ASN A 261 18.74 0.99 -4.56
N LEU A 262 17.59 1.64 -4.75
CA LEU A 262 17.52 2.95 -5.38
C LEU A 262 17.68 4.05 -4.33
N THR A 263 16.98 3.94 -3.20
CA THR A 263 17.05 4.90 -2.09
C THR A 263 16.19 4.47 -0.90
N GLN A 264 16.57 4.88 0.30
CA GLN A 264 15.77 4.70 1.52
C GLN A 264 15.04 6.00 1.84
N ILE A 265 13.75 5.90 2.17
CA ILE A 265 12.92 7.04 2.52
C ILE A 265 13.25 7.46 3.95
N MET A 266 14.04 8.53 4.04
CA MET A 266 14.53 9.05 5.31
C MET A 266 13.46 9.94 5.95
N ILE A 267 12.66 9.33 6.82
CA ILE A 267 11.66 10.03 7.64
C ILE A 267 11.91 9.81 9.13
N SER A 268 11.75 10.88 9.89
CA SER A 268 12.10 11.03 11.31
C SER A 268 10.99 10.60 12.28
N ALA A 269 9.92 9.98 11.78
CA ALA A 269 8.80 9.48 12.58
C ALA A 269 9.19 8.38 13.62
N GLY A 270 8.23 7.79 14.34
CA GLY A 270 8.52 6.80 15.38
C GLY A 270 9.20 5.51 14.88
N PRO A 271 9.79 4.69 15.78
CA PRO A 271 10.42 3.42 15.42
C PRO A 271 9.39 2.34 15.05
N GLY A 272 9.82 1.31 14.31
CA GLY A 272 9.02 0.09 14.07
C GLY A 272 7.90 0.28 13.05
N ARG A 273 8.26 0.59 11.81
CA ARG A 273 7.31 0.90 10.74
C ARG A 273 7.06 -0.29 9.83
N LEU A 274 5.79 -0.59 9.57
CA LEU A 274 5.38 -1.62 8.62
C LEU A 274 4.54 -0.95 7.52
N CYS A 275 4.91 -1.10 6.25
CA CYS A 275 4.11 -0.56 5.16
C CYS A 275 2.89 -1.44 4.89
N GLY A 276 1.79 -0.78 4.54
CA GLY A 276 0.67 -1.42 3.85
C GLY A 276 0.86 -1.38 2.34
N ARG A 277 -0.25 -1.35 1.61
CA ARG A 277 -0.26 -1.08 0.16
C ARG A 277 -0.17 0.42 -0.14
N LEU A 278 0.15 0.73 -1.39
CA LEU A 278 0.04 2.07 -1.95
C LEU A 278 -1.39 2.31 -2.46
N ALA A 279 -1.88 3.54 -2.34
CA ALA A 279 -3.15 3.96 -2.91
C ALA A 279 -2.99 5.28 -3.66
N GLU A 280 -3.63 5.39 -4.81
CA GLU A 280 -3.66 6.60 -5.62
C GLU A 280 -4.99 7.34 -5.43
N ILE A 281 -4.92 8.65 -5.22
CA ILE A 281 -6.08 9.55 -5.21
C ILE A 281 -5.68 10.87 -5.86
N ASN A 282 -6.53 11.40 -6.75
CA ASN A 282 -6.27 12.68 -7.43
C ASN A 282 -4.88 12.76 -8.13
N ASN A 283 -4.42 11.68 -8.75
CA ASN A 283 -3.08 11.57 -9.36
C ASN A 283 -1.90 11.67 -8.38
N GLU A 284 -2.15 11.58 -7.08
CA GLU A 284 -1.12 11.51 -6.07
C GLU A 284 -1.11 10.12 -5.43
N LEU A 285 0.09 9.60 -5.22
CA LEU A 285 0.32 8.29 -4.64
C LEU A 285 0.60 8.42 -3.15
N TYR A 286 -0.01 7.57 -2.34
CA TYR A 286 0.15 7.60 -0.88
C TYR A 286 0.52 6.23 -0.33
N MET A 287 1.37 6.23 0.69
CA MET A 287 1.73 5.07 1.49
C MET A 287 1.26 5.27 2.93
N ALA A 288 0.70 4.23 3.52
CA ALA A 288 0.52 4.17 4.96
C ALA A 288 1.57 3.28 5.62
N LEU A 289 2.13 3.78 6.73
CA LEU A 289 3.02 3.03 7.60
C LEU A 289 2.37 2.85 8.96
N TYR A 290 2.20 1.61 9.40
CA TYR A 290 1.85 1.32 10.78
C TYR A 290 3.05 1.61 11.67
N GLN A 291 2.84 2.38 12.75
CA GLN A 291 3.81 2.54 13.82
C GLN A 291 3.41 1.65 14.98
N GLY A 292 4.34 0.80 15.44
CA GLY A 292 4.15 -0.08 16.59
C GLY A 292 5.21 0.15 17.67
N ALA A 293 5.03 1.18 18.49
CA ALA A 293 5.91 1.50 19.62
C ALA A 293 5.12 2.05 20.82
N SER A 294 5.77 2.15 21.99
CA SER A 294 5.13 2.72 23.19
C SER A 294 4.56 4.11 22.90
N ASN A 295 3.24 4.24 23.00
CA ASN A 295 2.41 5.42 22.68
C ASN A 295 2.13 5.68 21.18
N TYR A 296 2.73 4.90 20.28
CA TYR A 296 2.56 5.02 18.83
C TYR A 296 1.96 3.71 18.29
N MET A 297 0.63 3.61 18.36
CA MET A 297 -0.16 2.50 17.79
C MET A 297 -1.13 3.11 16.79
N ASN A 298 -0.57 3.64 15.70
CA ASN A 298 -1.26 4.46 14.71
C ASN A 298 -0.69 4.23 13.31
N ALA A 299 -1.18 4.99 12.33
CA ALA A 299 -0.62 5.04 10.99
C ALA A 299 -0.06 6.42 10.64
N ILE A 300 1.05 6.46 9.92
CA ILE A 300 1.55 7.64 9.20
C ILE A 300 1.07 7.53 7.76
N LEU A 301 0.53 8.60 7.20
CA LEU A 301 0.27 8.71 5.77
C LEU A 301 1.31 9.63 5.13
N ILE A 302 1.94 9.16 4.05
CA ILE A 302 3.02 9.85 3.35
C ILE A 302 2.65 9.96 1.89
N ASN A 303 2.83 11.16 1.31
CA ASN A 303 2.74 11.35 -0.13
C ASN A 303 4.00 10.78 -0.80
N MET A 304 3.82 9.77 -1.63
CA MET A 304 4.87 9.04 -2.34
C MET A 304 4.99 9.43 -3.81
N THR A 305 4.26 10.46 -4.26
CA THR A 305 4.13 10.83 -5.67
C THR A 305 5.47 11.12 -6.35
N ASP A 306 6.40 11.74 -5.63
CA ASP A 306 7.70 12.10 -6.20
C ASP A 306 8.71 10.93 -6.18
N HIS A 307 8.34 9.84 -5.50
CA HIS A 307 9.11 8.62 -5.30
C HIS A 307 10.51 8.83 -4.70
N GLY A 308 11.08 7.72 -4.21
CA GLY A 308 12.49 7.64 -3.87
C GLY A 308 13.07 8.80 -3.04
N GLU A 309 14.20 9.36 -3.49
CA GLU A 309 15.01 10.35 -2.75
C GLU A 309 14.31 11.71 -2.57
N ASN A 310 13.21 11.93 -3.27
CA ASN A 310 12.41 13.15 -3.21
C ASN A 310 11.29 13.07 -2.18
N VAL A 311 11.24 11.99 -1.38
CA VAL A 311 10.25 11.81 -0.32
C VAL A 311 10.93 11.95 1.04
N GLY A 312 10.49 12.92 1.84
CA GLY A 312 11.03 13.23 3.16
C GLY A 312 9.97 13.52 4.22
N ASP A 313 10.40 14.10 5.35
CA ASP A 313 9.48 14.49 6.45
C ASP A 313 8.44 15.53 5.99
N GLU A 314 8.80 16.35 5.00
CA GLU A 314 7.90 17.28 4.35
C GLU A 314 6.73 16.59 3.62
N ASP A 315 6.85 15.33 3.23
CA ASP A 315 5.79 14.61 2.50
C ASP A 315 4.88 13.82 3.43
N ILE A 316 5.17 13.82 4.73
CA ILE A 316 4.25 13.30 5.74
C ILE A 316 3.00 14.18 5.73
N TYR A 317 1.89 13.59 5.31
CA TYR A 317 0.58 14.23 5.38
C TYR A 317 0.16 14.40 6.85
N GLY A 318 0.32 13.34 7.64
CA GLY A 318 0.04 13.36 9.07
C GLY A 318 0.03 11.95 9.67
N GLU A 319 -0.35 11.89 10.94
CA GLU A 319 -0.51 10.64 11.68
C GLU A 319 -1.96 10.50 12.17
N THR A 320 -2.50 9.28 12.10
CA THR A 320 -3.80 8.99 12.71
C THR A 320 -3.70 9.09 14.24
N PRO A 321 -4.81 9.34 14.94
CA PRO A 321 -4.88 9.13 16.39
C PRO A 321 -4.34 7.75 16.78
N SER A 322 -3.66 7.68 17.93
CA SER A 322 -3.17 6.42 18.49
C SER A 322 -4.32 5.61 19.10
N LEU A 323 -4.34 4.31 18.83
CA LEU A 323 -5.37 3.39 19.34
C LEU A 323 -5.16 3.08 20.83
N GLY A 324 -3.99 3.36 21.39
CA GLY A 324 -3.71 3.12 22.80
C GLY A 324 -2.23 3.09 23.16
N THR A 325 -1.98 2.89 24.44
CA THR A 325 -0.62 2.84 25.03
C THR A 325 -0.23 1.46 25.54
N ASP A 326 -1.17 0.51 25.56
CA ASP A 326 -0.95 -0.86 26.04
C ASP A 326 -0.06 -1.60 25.03
N VAL A 327 1.24 -1.63 25.31
CA VAL A 327 2.21 -2.32 24.46
C VAL A 327 2.28 -3.79 24.87
N THR A 328 1.41 -4.63 24.32
CA THR A 328 1.65 -6.07 24.26
C THR A 328 1.27 -6.54 22.85
N ALA A 329 1.98 -7.37 22.12
CA ALA A 329 3.35 -7.85 22.20
C ALA A 329 4.03 -7.56 20.85
N TYR A 330 5.33 -7.23 20.86
CA TYR A 330 6.18 -7.12 19.67
C TYR A 330 6.05 -5.87 18.77
N GLY A 331 5.16 -4.90 19.00
CA GLY A 331 5.10 -3.70 18.14
C GLY A 331 4.73 -4.03 16.68
N GLU A 332 4.01 -5.13 16.51
CA GLU A 332 3.47 -5.58 15.24
C GLU A 332 2.07 -5.01 15.05
N GLY A 333 1.58 -5.00 13.81
CA GLY A 333 0.24 -4.54 13.48
C GLY A 333 0.08 -4.42 11.98
N ALA A 334 -1.04 -3.87 11.54
CA ALA A 334 -1.32 -3.75 10.12
C ALA A 334 -2.03 -2.44 9.81
N VAL A 335 -1.79 -1.95 8.60
CA VAL A 335 -2.47 -0.79 8.05
C VAL A 335 -2.89 -1.11 6.63
N ASP A 336 -4.06 -0.63 6.23
CA ASP A 336 -4.47 -0.61 4.83
C ASP A 336 -5.08 0.73 4.45
N LEU A 337 -5.00 1.04 3.15
CA LEU A 337 -5.54 2.25 2.54
C LEU A 337 -6.71 1.91 1.65
N ALA A 338 -7.70 2.80 1.56
CA ALA A 338 -8.77 2.69 0.59
C ALA A 338 -9.18 4.06 0.07
N VAL A 339 -9.60 4.14 -1.19
CA VAL A 339 -10.30 5.32 -1.71
C VAL A 339 -11.77 4.97 -1.82
N VAL A 340 -12.60 5.56 -0.94
CA VAL A 340 -14.05 5.31 -0.88
C VAL A 340 -14.76 6.64 -1.06
N ASN A 341 -15.53 6.76 -2.15
CA ASN A 341 -16.22 7.99 -2.54
C ASN A 341 -15.27 9.19 -2.62
N ASP A 342 -14.22 9.06 -3.44
CA ASP A 342 -13.18 10.08 -3.65
C ASP A 342 -12.50 10.58 -2.37
N THR A 343 -12.49 9.74 -1.32
CA THR A 343 -11.93 10.08 -0.02
C THR A 343 -10.99 8.96 0.42
N MET A 344 -9.75 9.33 0.76
CA MET A 344 -8.79 8.39 1.32
C MET A 344 -9.19 8.01 2.75
N ARG A 345 -9.25 6.70 2.98
CA ARG A 345 -9.49 6.06 4.26
C ARG A 345 -8.24 5.31 4.68
N VAL A 346 -7.94 5.38 5.97
CA VAL A 346 -6.83 4.65 6.59
C VAL A 346 -7.41 3.74 7.65
N PHE A 347 -7.13 2.44 7.54
CA PHE A 347 -7.57 1.43 8.50
C PHE A 347 -6.39 0.91 9.27
N VAL A 348 -6.48 0.93 10.59
CA VAL A 348 -5.39 0.53 11.49
C VAL A 348 -5.84 -0.65 12.33
N CYS A 349 -4.99 -1.67 12.40
CA CYS A 349 -5.15 -2.84 13.27
C CYS A 349 -3.94 -2.92 14.21
N ALA A 350 -4.19 -2.65 15.50
CA ALA A 350 -3.22 -2.77 16.56
C ALA A 350 -3.55 -4.01 17.39
N PRO A 351 -2.77 -5.10 17.29
CA PRO A 351 -3.00 -6.34 18.03
C PRO A 351 -3.10 -6.08 19.54
N ASP A 352 -3.93 -6.87 20.25
CA ASP A 352 -4.30 -6.68 21.66
C ASP A 352 -5.04 -5.37 21.98
N ILE A 353 -5.05 -4.36 21.12
CA ILE A 353 -5.67 -3.05 21.38
C ILE A 353 -7.02 -2.93 20.68
N GLY A 354 -7.05 -3.15 19.36
CA GLY A 354 -8.26 -3.04 18.55
C GLY A 354 -8.01 -2.55 17.13
N ILE A 355 -9.11 -2.09 16.50
CA ILE A 355 -9.13 -1.59 15.12
C ILE A 355 -9.77 -0.22 15.04
N ALA A 356 -9.39 0.57 14.04
CA ALA A 356 -10.00 1.87 13.79
C ALA A 356 -9.97 2.24 12.31
N GLY A 357 -10.95 3.07 11.90
CA GLY A 357 -11.05 3.65 10.58
C GLY A 357 -10.99 5.17 10.64
N TYR A 358 -10.14 5.75 9.79
CA TYR A 358 -9.93 7.20 9.73
C TYR A 358 -10.18 7.74 8.32
N THR A 359 -10.56 9.00 8.27
CA THR A 359 -10.65 9.80 7.05
C THR A 359 -9.48 10.76 6.99
N ALA A 360 -8.70 10.75 5.91
CA ALA A 360 -7.76 11.82 5.64
C ALA A 360 -8.53 13.00 5.02
N GLN A 361 -8.60 14.14 5.71
CA GLN A 361 -9.28 15.34 5.23
C GLN A 361 -8.36 16.22 4.39
N ASP A 362 -8.92 16.97 3.44
CA ASP A 362 -8.17 17.99 2.72
C ASP A 362 -6.87 17.46 2.07
N LEU A 363 -6.84 16.16 1.71
CA LEU A 363 -5.79 15.67 0.84
C LEU A 363 -5.80 16.57 -0.39
N PRO A 364 -4.62 17.08 -0.81
CA PRO A 364 -4.54 17.92 -1.99
C PRO A 364 -5.36 17.28 -3.11
N LEU A 365 -6.17 18.07 -3.80
CA LEU A 365 -6.89 17.62 -5.00
C LEU A 365 -5.93 17.33 -6.17
N GLY A 366 -4.69 16.89 -5.90
CA GLY A 366 -3.62 16.86 -6.87
C GLY A 366 -3.26 18.26 -7.39
N ILE A 367 -3.62 19.33 -6.67
CA ILE A 367 -3.12 20.67 -6.97
C ILE A 367 -1.84 20.90 -6.16
N LYS A 368 -0.83 20.06 -6.39
CA LYS A 368 0.50 20.67 -6.56
C LYS A 368 0.31 21.67 -7.70
N ASN A 369 0.86 22.87 -7.58
CA ASN A 369 1.12 23.73 -8.75
C ASN A 369 2.19 23.08 -9.66
N ILE A 370 2.00 21.82 -10.01
CA ILE A 370 2.41 21.33 -11.31
C ILE A 370 1.37 21.99 -12.21
N ASN A 371 1.81 22.78 -13.17
CA ASN A 371 1.02 22.88 -14.38
C ASN A 371 0.86 21.43 -14.86
N LYS A 372 -0.22 20.74 -14.45
CA LYS A 372 -0.73 19.59 -15.19
C LYS A 372 -1.03 20.23 -16.52
N GLU A 373 -0.07 20.15 -17.43
CA GLU A 373 -0.20 20.70 -18.76
C GLU A 373 -1.25 19.84 -19.45
N THR A 374 -2.50 20.11 -19.09
CA THR A 374 -3.64 19.77 -19.89
C THR A 374 -3.34 20.35 -21.24
N ILE A 375 -3.27 19.48 -22.25
CA ILE A 375 -3.26 19.92 -23.64
C ILE A 375 -4.63 20.56 -23.84
N GLU A 376 -4.69 21.88 -23.61
CA GLU A 376 -5.91 22.65 -23.69
C GLU A 376 -6.39 22.61 -25.14
N LEU A 377 -7.41 21.79 -25.40
CA LEU A 377 -7.93 21.57 -26.73
C LEU A 377 -9.13 22.49 -26.96
N LYS A 378 -8.99 23.53 -27.78
CA LYS A 378 -10.07 24.49 -28.07
C LYS A 378 -10.28 24.63 -29.56
N ASN A 379 -11.47 25.04 -29.98
CA ASN A 379 -11.70 25.46 -31.34
C ASN A 379 -12.32 26.86 -31.36
N TYR A 380 -11.81 27.75 -32.20
CA TYR A 380 -12.35 29.09 -32.37
C TYR A 380 -12.32 29.49 -33.86
N PRO A 381 -13.43 30.02 -34.41
CA PRO A 381 -14.74 30.21 -33.74
C PRO A 381 -15.49 28.88 -33.50
N ASN A 382 -16.35 28.88 -32.48
CA ASN A 382 -17.33 27.81 -32.20
C ASN A 382 -18.61 28.44 -31.60
N PRO A 383 -19.78 28.39 -32.27
CA PRO A 383 -20.05 27.77 -33.57
C PRO A 383 -19.35 28.42 -34.77
N PHE A 384 -19.34 27.77 -35.94
CA PHE A 384 -18.70 28.26 -37.17
C PHE A 384 -19.41 27.80 -38.46
N THR A 385 -19.12 28.46 -39.61
CA THR A 385 -19.80 28.21 -40.90
C THR A 385 -19.00 27.37 -41.89
N SER A 386 -17.75 27.77 -42.18
CA SER A 386 -16.91 27.13 -43.22
C SER A 386 -15.66 26.46 -42.67
N GLY A 387 -15.17 26.89 -41.52
CA GLY A 387 -14.04 26.27 -40.82
C GLY A 387 -13.79 26.89 -39.45
N THR A 388 -12.98 26.19 -38.65
CA THR A 388 -12.57 26.62 -37.31
C THR A 388 -11.09 26.30 -37.12
N THR A 389 -10.39 27.05 -36.28
CA THR A 389 -9.02 26.72 -35.89
C THR A 389 -9.08 25.94 -34.59
N ILE A 390 -8.55 24.73 -34.60
CA ILE A 390 -8.37 23.92 -33.39
C ILE A 390 -6.97 24.20 -32.85
N GLU A 391 -6.92 24.58 -31.60
CA GLU A 391 -5.75 24.98 -30.84
C GLU A 391 -5.47 23.96 -29.75
N TYR A 392 -4.20 23.62 -29.56
CA TYR A 392 -3.73 22.72 -28.52
C TYR A 392 -2.32 23.09 -28.07
N ASN A 393 -2.03 22.99 -26.77
CA ASN A 393 -0.71 23.29 -26.20
C ASN A 393 0.08 22.01 -25.96
N VAL A 394 1.32 21.95 -26.43
CA VAL A 394 2.19 20.78 -26.24
C VAL A 394 3.24 21.05 -25.17
N PRO A 395 3.39 20.17 -24.16
CA PRO A 395 4.39 20.38 -23.12
C PRO A 395 5.84 20.38 -23.59
N ALA A 396 6.68 21.13 -22.87
CA ALA A 396 8.11 21.09 -23.09
C ALA A 396 8.65 19.68 -22.81
N GLY A 397 9.36 19.08 -23.77
CA GLY A 397 9.92 17.73 -23.64
C GLY A 397 8.99 16.58 -24.06
N PHE A 398 7.77 16.86 -24.54
CA PHE A 398 6.87 15.84 -25.07
C PHE A 398 7.42 15.22 -26.37
N ASN A 399 7.47 13.88 -26.46
CA ASN A 399 8.15 13.14 -27.53
C ASN A 399 7.32 12.01 -28.17
N GLU A 400 5.99 12.00 -28.00
CA GLU A 400 5.10 10.97 -28.56
C GLU A 400 4.26 11.44 -29.76
N ILE A 401 3.57 10.55 -30.45
CA ILE A 401 2.71 10.95 -31.58
C ILE A 401 1.45 11.65 -31.07
N ILE A 402 1.11 12.80 -31.66
CA ILE A 402 -0.17 13.47 -31.43
C ILE A 402 -1.13 13.15 -32.57
N THR A 403 -2.29 12.61 -32.21
CA THR A 403 -3.40 12.33 -33.14
C THR A 403 -4.56 13.26 -32.83
N VAL A 404 -5.13 13.91 -33.84
CA VAL A 404 -6.39 14.64 -33.70
C VAL A 404 -7.44 14.07 -34.62
N SER A 405 -8.53 13.59 -34.03
CA SER A 405 -9.64 12.93 -34.71
C SER A 405 -10.92 13.74 -34.58
N VAL A 406 -11.76 13.72 -35.61
CA VAL A 406 -13.06 14.39 -35.66
C VAL A 406 -14.13 13.37 -36.01
N TYR A 407 -15.21 13.34 -35.25
CA TYR A 407 -16.34 12.43 -35.43
C TYR A 407 -17.65 13.21 -35.57
N ASN A 408 -18.60 12.62 -36.30
CA ASN A 408 -19.98 13.12 -36.32
C ASN A 408 -20.76 12.62 -35.08
N ILE A 409 -22.01 13.07 -34.92
CA ILE A 409 -22.85 12.71 -33.75
C ILE A 409 -23.13 11.20 -33.61
N THR A 410 -22.98 10.41 -34.68
CA THR A 410 -23.12 8.95 -34.65
C THR A 410 -21.81 8.22 -34.31
N GLY A 411 -20.73 8.95 -34.01
CA GLY A 411 -19.41 8.39 -33.71
C GLY A 411 -18.60 7.99 -34.94
N LYS A 412 -19.05 8.31 -36.16
CA LYS A 412 -18.31 8.00 -37.39
C LYS A 412 -17.17 9.00 -37.56
N LEU A 413 -15.95 8.50 -37.75
CA LEU A 413 -14.77 9.29 -38.06
C LEU A 413 -14.96 10.06 -39.38
N VAL A 414 -14.78 11.37 -39.31
CA VAL A 414 -14.92 12.34 -40.41
C VAL A 414 -13.55 12.79 -40.90
N ARG A 415 -12.59 12.96 -39.98
CA ARG A 415 -11.22 13.38 -40.29
C ARG A 415 -10.26 12.94 -39.19
N GLU A 416 -9.03 12.60 -39.57
CA GLU A 416 -7.93 12.32 -38.65
C GLU A 416 -6.68 13.04 -39.14
N ILE A 417 -5.87 13.52 -38.20
CA ILE A 417 -4.59 14.18 -38.45
C ILE A 417 -3.57 13.61 -37.48
N ASN A 418 -2.52 12.97 -38.02
CA ASN A 418 -1.39 12.48 -37.25
C ASN A 418 -0.21 13.44 -37.40
N LYS A 419 0.31 13.95 -36.29
CA LYS A 419 1.42 14.93 -36.29
C LYS A 419 2.59 14.39 -35.47
N THR A 420 3.73 14.23 -36.14
CA THR A 420 4.99 13.78 -35.55
C THR A 420 5.97 14.92 -35.29
N ASN A 421 5.76 16.09 -35.91
CA ASN A 421 6.60 17.28 -35.75
C ASN A 421 5.75 18.44 -35.22
N TYR A 422 5.88 18.79 -33.95
CA TYR A 422 5.22 19.93 -33.31
C TYR A 422 6.24 20.68 -32.43
N SER A 423 6.03 21.98 -32.24
CA SER A 423 6.82 22.78 -31.29
C SER A 423 6.22 22.64 -29.89
N SER A 424 7.03 22.74 -28.84
CA SER A 424 6.50 22.99 -27.51
C SER A 424 5.68 24.30 -27.50
N GLY A 425 4.67 24.36 -26.65
CA GLY A 425 3.71 25.46 -26.58
C GLY A 425 2.57 25.35 -27.61
N LYS A 426 2.03 26.51 -28.00
CA LYS A 426 0.81 26.63 -28.78
C LYS A 426 0.98 26.08 -30.20
N ASN A 427 0.18 25.07 -30.52
CA ASN A 427 0.00 24.52 -31.85
C ASN A 427 -1.42 24.78 -32.32
N THR A 428 -1.59 24.92 -33.64
CA THR A 428 -2.89 25.11 -34.25
C THR A 428 -3.02 24.23 -35.49
N PHE A 429 -4.26 23.88 -35.82
CA PHE A 429 -4.61 23.34 -37.13
C PHE A 429 -5.97 23.88 -37.58
N PHE A 430 -6.12 24.08 -38.88
CA PHE A 430 -7.37 24.53 -39.47
C PHE A 430 -8.25 23.34 -39.86
N PHE A 431 -9.48 23.33 -39.36
CA PHE A 431 -10.52 22.38 -39.73
C PHE A 431 -11.46 23.01 -40.77
N ASP A 432 -11.37 22.55 -42.01
CA ASP A 432 -12.26 22.92 -43.11
C ASP A 432 -13.51 22.02 -43.09
N ALA A 433 -14.68 22.65 -43.00
CA ALA A 433 -15.96 21.96 -42.90
C ALA A 433 -16.94 22.33 -44.02
N ARG A 434 -16.49 22.99 -45.11
CA ARG A 434 -17.36 23.44 -46.21
C ARG A 434 -18.24 22.33 -46.79
N ASN A 435 -17.73 21.10 -46.81
CA ASN A 435 -18.40 19.91 -47.36
C ASN A 435 -19.11 19.05 -46.30
N LEU A 436 -19.21 19.50 -45.06
CA LEU A 436 -19.89 18.79 -43.97
C LEU A 436 -21.31 19.33 -43.74
N PRO A 437 -22.28 18.49 -43.36
CA PRO A 437 -23.59 18.94 -42.89
C PRO A 437 -23.51 19.86 -41.66
N GLU A 438 -24.55 20.66 -41.45
CA GLU A 438 -24.75 21.34 -40.16
C GLU A 438 -24.97 20.32 -39.04
N GLY A 439 -24.55 20.69 -37.84
CA GLY A 439 -24.76 19.85 -36.66
C GLY A 439 -23.60 19.86 -35.68
N VAL A 440 -23.71 18.95 -34.70
CA VAL A 440 -22.72 18.77 -33.64
C VAL A 440 -21.72 17.70 -34.06
N TYR A 441 -20.44 18.02 -33.89
CA TYR A 441 -19.31 17.15 -34.11
C TYR A 441 -18.49 17.07 -32.82
N THR A 442 -17.82 15.96 -32.60
CA THR A 442 -16.82 15.81 -31.54
C THR A 442 -15.44 15.79 -32.18
N TYR A 443 -14.45 16.32 -31.47
CA TYR A 443 -13.05 16.22 -31.86
C TYR A 443 -12.21 15.87 -30.65
N GLU A 444 -11.21 15.03 -30.86
CA GLU A 444 -10.41 14.38 -29.83
C GLU A 444 -8.94 14.54 -30.16
N ILE A 445 -8.12 14.85 -29.15
CA ILE A 445 -6.67 14.76 -29.21
C ILE A 445 -6.19 13.58 -28.38
N LYS A 446 -5.32 12.77 -28.95
CA LYS A 446 -4.61 11.69 -28.28
C LYS A 446 -3.11 11.93 -28.34
N ALA A 447 -2.45 11.87 -27.18
CA ALA A 447 -1.04 12.17 -26.99
C ALA A 447 -0.47 11.16 -25.98
N GLY A 448 0.03 10.03 -26.46
CA GLY A 448 0.39 8.90 -25.61
C GLY A 448 -0.81 8.32 -24.85
N ASN A 449 -0.72 8.30 -23.53
CA ASN A 449 -1.81 7.91 -22.63
C ASN A 449 -2.82 9.04 -22.36
N TYR A 450 -2.54 10.26 -22.81
CA TYR A 450 -3.45 11.40 -22.66
C TYR A 450 -4.50 11.43 -23.77
N THR A 451 -5.76 11.60 -23.39
CA THR A 451 -6.89 11.81 -24.32
C THR A 451 -7.75 12.96 -23.82
N ASN A 452 -8.12 13.88 -24.72
CA ASN A 452 -9.07 14.97 -24.43
C ASN A 452 -9.99 15.17 -25.63
N ALA A 453 -11.28 15.38 -25.40
CA ALA A 453 -12.25 15.58 -26.45
C ALA A 453 -13.17 16.77 -26.17
N ASN A 454 -13.53 17.50 -27.21
CA ASN A 454 -14.45 18.63 -27.16
C ASN A 454 -15.49 18.57 -28.29
N LYS A 455 -16.49 19.44 -28.21
CA LYS A 455 -17.58 19.55 -29.19
C LYS A 455 -17.42 20.80 -30.03
N MET A 456 -17.72 20.68 -31.31
CA MET A 456 -17.81 21.82 -32.22
C MET A 456 -19.14 21.80 -32.99
N ILE A 457 -19.64 23.00 -33.30
CA ILE A 457 -20.96 23.17 -33.89
C ILE A 457 -20.81 23.89 -35.25
N ILE A 458 -21.31 23.24 -36.30
CA ILE A 458 -21.40 23.83 -37.65
C ILE A 458 -22.80 24.40 -37.85
N ILE A 459 -22.89 25.67 -38.23
CA ILE A 459 -24.12 26.41 -38.57
C ILE A 459 -23.88 27.13 -39.90
N LYS A 460 -24.70 26.95 -40.95
CA LYS A 460 -24.51 27.64 -42.25
C LYS A 460 -25.44 28.82 -42.45
#